data_AF-A0A409WRB2-F1
#
_entry.id   AF-A0A409WRB2-F1
#
_cell.length_a   1.000
_cell.length_b   1.000
_cell.length_c   1.000
_cell.angle_alpha   90.00
_cell.angle_beta   90.00
_cell.angle_gamma   90.00
#
_symmetry.space_group_name_H-M   'P 1'
#
loop_
_entity.id
_entity.type
_entity.pdbx_description
1 polymer ?
#
loop_
_entity_poly.entity_id
_entity_poly.type
_entity_poly.pdbx_seq_one_letter_code
_entity_poly.pdbx_strand_id
1 'polypeptide(L)'
;MTTSNITFPLELVEAFVEQLAPGSGTISERDILQTVIACTLTSKYFSFAARKRLFSTLVIDWEPTHLLPRITPRSETRTEEEISRRINSFIDLLADERSSDLALMLRSLHIIVDRQQVMLRQATNLHGLLKALSQRAHKLNILRVDSRIFFSWTKIPQETADGLQALCRSLTVKRLILSFIHNIPPVIASAQESPHLRYINFEGSKFGKVETVVVAGSDVLPANVTSGNLDLLGSLPTHGSYEIRYTSDGRIHIVGMDIIIRLSHDSQRLNQLLCDEGVRSSLKYCYWAIDEPFLTTKAIDFGNMILLRQLVIESRIGLSQSYENTRDAITSKMWVDVSQVYEGITDATNTLIDCLYYGNTKSALKEIKVTVSVACVWYRGTSTFDSVDFSPLQRLRIDSLRKKHPLIQLTQFLMNIRLIQLVDGPELNDESRSSFEEHIRDLITDAITITVPPSDEFLLPKIYICAKIVQ
;
A
#
# COMPACT_ATOMS: atom_id res chain seq x y z
N MET A 1 17.79 -47.69 -14.15
CA MET A 1 17.67 -46.50 -13.28
C MET A 1 16.23 -46.43 -12.81
N THR A 2 15.98 -46.72 -11.54
CA THR A 2 14.68 -46.58 -10.90
C THR A 2 14.46 -45.11 -10.56
N THR A 3 13.59 -44.43 -11.30
CA THR A 3 13.05 -43.12 -10.89
C THR A 3 12.23 -43.35 -9.64
N SER A 4 12.81 -43.10 -8.47
CA SER A 4 12.05 -43.01 -7.22
C SER A 4 10.98 -41.94 -7.43
N ASN A 5 9.70 -42.33 -7.43
CA ASN A 5 8.59 -41.39 -7.42
C ASN A 5 8.66 -40.58 -6.12
N ILE A 6 9.28 -39.40 -6.18
CA ILE A 6 9.25 -38.44 -5.08
C ILE A 6 7.82 -37.90 -5.03
N THR A 7 6.98 -38.52 -4.21
CA THR A 7 5.66 -38.00 -3.86
C THR A 7 5.79 -37.03 -2.70
N PHE A 8 5.49 -35.76 -2.94
CA PHE A 8 5.36 -34.78 -1.86
C PHE A 8 4.14 -35.14 -0.98
N PRO A 9 4.25 -35.03 0.36
CA PRO A 9 3.10 -35.05 1.26
C PRO A 9 2.03 -34.05 0.81
N LEU A 10 0.76 -34.43 0.94
CA LEU A 10 -0.36 -33.59 0.52
C LEU A 10 -0.36 -32.25 1.25
N GLU A 11 0.01 -32.25 2.52
CA GLU A 11 0.09 -31.07 3.38
C GLU A 11 1.12 -30.07 2.83
N LEU A 12 2.23 -30.56 2.27
CA LEU A 12 3.24 -29.71 1.64
C LEU A 12 2.74 -29.18 0.30
N VAL A 13 2.08 -29.99 -0.53
CA VAL A 13 1.47 -29.53 -1.80
C VAL A 13 0.40 -28.48 -1.54
N GLU A 14 -0.46 -28.70 -0.54
CA GLU A 14 -1.46 -27.70 -0.11
C GLU A 14 -0.80 -26.44 0.42
N ALA A 15 0.23 -26.56 1.27
CA ALA A 15 0.97 -25.40 1.76
C ALA A 15 1.61 -24.62 0.60
N PHE A 16 2.26 -25.29 -0.36
CA PHE A 16 2.85 -24.61 -1.52
C PHE A 16 1.81 -23.88 -2.35
N VAL A 17 0.70 -24.54 -2.69
CA VAL A 17 -0.35 -23.94 -3.54
C VAL A 17 -1.15 -22.87 -2.79
N GLU A 18 -1.39 -23.02 -1.49
CA GLU A 18 -2.01 -21.97 -0.66
C GLU A 18 -1.06 -20.78 -0.44
N GLN A 19 0.26 -21.03 -0.34
CA GLN A 19 1.33 -20.01 -0.23
C GLN A 19 1.80 -19.47 -1.59
N LEU A 20 1.17 -19.86 -2.71
CA LEU A 20 1.16 -19.04 -3.93
C LEU A 20 0.34 -17.77 -3.63
N ALA A 21 0.85 -16.98 -2.70
CA ALA A 21 0.39 -15.66 -2.36
C ALA A 21 1.02 -14.67 -3.35
N PRO A 22 0.39 -13.50 -3.55
CA PRO A 22 1.14 -12.32 -3.94
C PRO A 22 2.15 -12.09 -2.84
N GLY A 23 3.38 -12.57 -3.06
CA GLY A 23 4.50 -12.17 -2.25
C GLY A 23 4.56 -10.64 -2.28
N SER A 24 5.11 -10.03 -1.25
CA SER A 24 5.45 -8.61 -1.18
C SER A 24 6.47 -8.15 -2.26
N GLY A 25 6.71 -8.98 -3.28
CA GLY A 25 7.50 -8.68 -4.46
C GLY A 25 6.62 -8.46 -5.69
N THR A 26 7.24 -7.97 -6.75
CA THR A 26 6.70 -7.55 -8.04
C THR A 26 5.93 -8.60 -8.86
N ILE A 27 5.58 -9.77 -8.30
CA ILE A 27 4.84 -10.82 -9.02
C ILE A 27 3.37 -10.41 -9.10
N SER A 28 2.85 -10.28 -10.33
CA SER A 28 1.49 -9.83 -10.54
C SER A 28 0.47 -10.90 -10.15
N GLU A 29 -0.71 -10.51 -9.65
CA GLU A 29 -1.82 -11.44 -9.37
C GLU A 29 -2.18 -12.32 -10.58
N ARG A 30 -1.90 -11.83 -11.78
CA ARG A 30 -2.06 -12.56 -13.05
C ARG A 30 -1.13 -13.76 -13.15
N ASP A 31 0.14 -13.60 -12.80
CA ASP A 31 1.14 -14.68 -12.86
C ASP A 31 0.81 -15.77 -11.84
N ILE A 32 0.29 -15.37 -10.69
CA ILE A 32 -0.18 -16.27 -9.64
C ILE A 32 -1.39 -17.06 -10.12
N LEU A 33 -2.38 -16.41 -10.72
CA LEU A 33 -3.54 -17.10 -11.28
C LEU A 33 -3.13 -18.10 -12.36
N GLN A 34 -2.23 -17.72 -13.28
CA GLN A 34 -1.71 -18.62 -14.30
C GLN A 34 -0.98 -19.82 -13.69
N THR A 35 -0.19 -19.58 -12.65
CA THR A 35 0.50 -20.64 -11.91
C THR A 35 -0.50 -21.59 -11.25
N VAL A 36 -1.54 -21.07 -10.59
CA VAL A 36 -2.59 -21.87 -9.97
C VAL A 36 -3.36 -22.68 -11.04
N ILE A 37 -3.69 -22.08 -12.18
CA ILE A 37 -4.31 -22.79 -13.31
C ILE A 37 -3.38 -23.92 -13.81
N ALA A 38 -2.08 -23.66 -13.97
CA ALA A 38 -1.12 -24.69 -14.35
C ALA A 38 -1.07 -25.84 -13.32
N CYS A 39 -1.12 -25.53 -12.02
CA CYS A 39 -1.22 -26.54 -10.96
C CYS A 39 -2.48 -27.41 -11.09
N THR A 40 -3.58 -26.91 -11.68
CA THR A 40 -4.76 -27.74 -11.93
C THR A 40 -4.53 -28.89 -12.91
N LEU A 41 -3.51 -28.79 -13.75
CA LEU A 41 -3.19 -29.73 -14.82
C LEU A 41 -2.03 -30.68 -14.48
N THR A 42 -1.28 -30.42 -13.41
CA THR A 42 -0.02 -31.14 -13.11
C THR A 42 -0.25 -32.55 -12.56
N SER A 43 -1.10 -32.70 -11.54
CA SER A 43 -1.41 -33.99 -10.90
C SER A 43 -2.70 -33.90 -10.08
N LYS A 44 -3.23 -35.04 -9.65
CA LYS A 44 -4.45 -35.08 -8.81
C LYS A 44 -4.32 -34.26 -7.52
N TYR A 45 -3.18 -34.33 -6.84
CA TYR A 45 -2.95 -33.63 -5.57
C TYR A 45 -2.82 -32.12 -5.75
N PHE A 46 -2.03 -31.68 -6.74
CA PHE A 46 -1.93 -30.26 -7.10
C PHE A 46 -3.27 -29.73 -7.61
N SER A 47 -4.03 -30.52 -8.37
CA SER A 47 -5.32 -30.11 -8.90
C SER A 47 -6.36 -29.87 -7.80
N PHE A 48 -6.40 -30.72 -6.78
CA PHE A 48 -7.27 -30.51 -5.64
C PHE A 48 -6.93 -29.21 -4.88
N ALA A 49 -5.65 -29.02 -4.51
CA ALA A 49 -5.20 -27.81 -3.81
C ALA A 49 -5.41 -26.54 -4.65
N ALA A 50 -5.13 -26.60 -5.96
CA ALA A 50 -5.29 -25.48 -6.88
C ALA A 50 -6.76 -25.11 -7.09
N ARG A 51 -7.66 -26.09 -7.24
CA ARG A 51 -9.11 -25.83 -7.30
C ARG A 51 -9.62 -25.20 -6.01
N LYS A 52 -9.21 -25.73 -4.85
CA LYS A 52 -9.54 -25.15 -3.54
C LYS A 52 -9.11 -23.68 -3.46
N ARG A 53 -7.93 -23.35 -3.99
CA ARG A 53 -7.43 -21.99 -4.09
C ARG A 53 -8.21 -21.13 -5.09
N LEU A 54 -8.52 -21.64 -6.28
CA LEU A 54 -9.32 -20.93 -7.30
C LEU A 54 -10.70 -20.54 -6.76
N PHE A 55 -11.38 -21.47 -6.10
CA PHE A 55 -12.69 -21.24 -5.51
C PHE A 55 -12.65 -20.51 -4.17
N SER A 56 -11.46 -20.13 -3.67
CA SER A 56 -11.34 -19.34 -2.43
C SER A 56 -11.57 -17.85 -2.63
N THR A 57 -11.57 -17.36 -3.88
CA THR A 57 -11.80 -15.95 -4.20
C THR A 57 -12.99 -15.83 -5.15
N LEU A 58 -14.03 -15.12 -4.72
CA LEU A 58 -15.13 -14.71 -5.58
C LEU A 58 -14.86 -13.31 -6.11
N VAL A 59 -14.74 -13.18 -7.43
CA VAL A 59 -14.63 -11.88 -8.12
C VAL A 59 -15.93 -11.60 -8.86
N ILE A 60 -16.56 -10.46 -8.56
CA ILE A 60 -17.78 -9.98 -9.18
C ILE A 60 -17.40 -8.78 -10.04
N ASP A 61 -17.55 -8.91 -11.35
CA ASP A 61 -17.05 -7.94 -12.32
C ASP A 61 -18.02 -7.77 -13.50
N TRP A 62 -18.18 -6.53 -13.94
CA TRP A 62 -18.95 -6.16 -15.13
C TRP A 62 -18.19 -6.51 -16.41
N GLU A 63 -16.88 -6.31 -16.42
CA GLU A 63 -16.04 -6.60 -17.57
C GLU A 63 -15.35 -7.97 -17.42
N PRO A 64 -15.03 -8.68 -18.50
CA PRO A 64 -14.22 -9.90 -18.41
C PRO A 64 -12.71 -9.63 -18.30
N THR A 65 -12.30 -8.36 -18.17
CA THR A 65 -10.93 -7.91 -18.44
C THR A 65 -9.91 -8.21 -17.35
N HIS A 66 -10.34 -8.55 -16.14
CA HIS A 66 -9.42 -8.64 -15.00
C HIS A 66 -8.61 -9.94 -14.89
N LEU A 67 -8.91 -11.02 -15.63
CA LEU A 67 -8.24 -12.33 -15.40
C LEU A 67 -7.87 -13.14 -16.66
N LEU A 68 -8.21 -12.71 -17.89
CA LEU A 68 -7.91 -13.46 -19.11
C LEU A 68 -7.05 -12.65 -20.09
N PRO A 69 -6.13 -13.29 -20.84
CA PRO A 69 -5.39 -12.60 -21.90
C PRO A 69 -6.38 -11.98 -22.89
N ARG A 70 -6.12 -10.73 -23.30
CA ARG A 70 -6.78 -10.08 -24.45
C ARG A 70 -6.51 -10.89 -25.72
N ILE A 71 -7.27 -11.95 -25.95
CA ILE A 71 -7.21 -12.73 -27.19
C ILE A 71 -8.13 -12.10 -28.25
N THR A 72 -9.07 -11.24 -27.85
CA THR A 72 -9.97 -10.51 -28.75
C THR A 72 -10.01 -9.01 -28.43
N PRO A 73 -9.92 -8.13 -29.46
CA PRO A 73 -9.88 -6.67 -29.29
C PRO A 73 -11.25 -6.02 -29.01
N ARG A 74 -12.29 -6.81 -28.74
CA ARG A 74 -13.59 -6.32 -28.28
C ARG A 74 -13.90 -6.96 -26.93
N SER A 75 -13.67 -6.21 -25.84
CA SER A 75 -14.33 -6.54 -24.57
C SER A 75 -15.80 -6.19 -24.74
N GLU A 76 -16.62 -7.16 -25.14
CA GLU A 76 -18.07 -7.00 -24.99
C GLU A 76 -18.34 -6.87 -23.49
N THR A 77 -18.81 -5.69 -23.08
CA THR A 77 -19.35 -5.49 -21.74
C THR A 77 -20.53 -6.41 -21.56
N ARG A 78 -20.60 -7.14 -20.44
CA ARG A 78 -21.77 -7.97 -20.12
C ARG A 78 -23.01 -7.08 -20.06
N THR A 79 -24.19 -7.61 -20.34
CA THR A 79 -25.43 -6.84 -20.11
C THR A 79 -25.86 -6.96 -18.64
N GLU A 80 -26.73 -6.06 -18.19
CA GLU A 80 -27.24 -6.06 -16.82
C GLU A 80 -28.00 -7.36 -16.51
N GLU A 81 -28.75 -7.87 -17.50
CA GLU A 81 -29.47 -9.14 -17.44
C GLU A 81 -28.53 -10.34 -17.36
N GLU A 82 -27.40 -10.31 -18.06
CA GLU A 82 -26.41 -11.39 -17.99
C GLU A 82 -25.81 -11.48 -16.58
N ILE A 83 -25.46 -10.35 -15.99
CA ILE A 83 -24.91 -10.30 -14.62
C ILE A 83 -25.95 -10.71 -13.60
N SER A 84 -27.18 -10.18 -13.71
CA SER A 84 -28.29 -10.59 -12.84
C SER A 84 -28.51 -12.10 -12.90
N ARG A 85 -28.54 -12.69 -14.10
CA ARG A 85 -28.68 -14.14 -14.29
C ARG A 85 -27.54 -14.92 -13.63
N ARG A 86 -26.29 -14.46 -13.77
CA ARG A 86 -25.11 -15.08 -13.17
C ARG A 86 -25.12 -14.99 -11.64
N ILE A 87 -25.46 -13.83 -11.10
CA ILE A 87 -25.57 -13.61 -9.65
C ILE A 87 -26.67 -14.51 -9.08
N ASN A 88 -27.85 -14.54 -9.69
CA ASN A 88 -28.95 -15.41 -9.26
C ASN A 88 -28.58 -16.90 -9.33
N SER A 89 -27.97 -17.33 -10.44
CA SER A 89 -27.49 -18.73 -10.57
C SER A 89 -26.48 -19.07 -9.46
N PHE A 90 -25.62 -18.12 -9.09
CA PHE A 90 -24.66 -18.32 -8.01
C PHE A 90 -25.33 -18.32 -6.64
N ILE A 91 -26.35 -17.49 -6.41
CA ILE A 91 -27.18 -17.53 -5.20
C ILE A 91 -27.84 -18.91 -5.06
N ASP A 92 -28.41 -19.46 -6.14
CA ASP A 92 -29.03 -20.78 -6.13
C ASP A 92 -28.00 -21.88 -5.77
N LEU A 93 -26.78 -21.79 -6.33
CA LEU A 93 -25.66 -22.68 -5.98
C LEU A 93 -25.19 -22.51 -4.52
N LEU A 94 -25.30 -21.30 -3.98
CA LEU A 94 -25.04 -21.00 -2.57
C LEU A 94 -26.24 -21.33 -1.67
N ALA A 95 -27.43 -21.62 -2.20
CA ALA A 95 -28.62 -21.95 -1.41
C ALA A 95 -28.77 -23.46 -1.22
N ASP A 96 -28.20 -24.27 -2.12
CA ASP A 96 -28.22 -25.73 -2.00
C ASP A 96 -27.28 -26.22 -0.88
N GLU A 97 -27.82 -26.39 0.32
CA GLU A 97 -27.11 -26.90 1.50
C GLU A 97 -26.68 -28.37 1.35
N ARG A 98 -27.30 -29.13 0.44
CA ARG A 98 -27.08 -30.58 0.32
C ARG A 98 -25.98 -30.93 -0.68
N SER A 99 -25.61 -30.02 -1.58
CA SER A 99 -24.69 -30.32 -2.68
C SER A 99 -23.45 -29.41 -2.76
N SER A 100 -23.44 -28.26 -2.08
CA SER A 100 -22.46 -27.21 -2.34
C SER A 100 -21.74 -26.74 -1.08
N ASP A 101 -20.50 -27.24 -0.91
CA ASP A 101 -19.52 -26.71 0.07
C ASP A 101 -18.88 -25.40 -0.39
N LEU A 102 -19.29 -24.86 -1.55
CA LEU A 102 -18.66 -23.71 -2.19
C LEU A 102 -18.61 -22.49 -1.26
N ALA A 103 -19.70 -22.21 -0.55
CA ALA A 103 -19.75 -21.10 0.41
C ALA A 103 -18.66 -21.21 1.49
N LEU A 104 -18.38 -22.43 1.96
CA LEU A 104 -17.38 -22.71 3.00
C LEU A 104 -15.94 -22.64 2.48
N MET A 105 -15.75 -22.59 1.16
CA MET A 105 -14.43 -22.45 0.53
C MET A 105 -14.06 -20.99 0.32
N LEU A 106 -15.04 -20.10 0.22
CA LEU A 106 -14.84 -18.66 0.02
C LEU A 106 -14.08 -18.03 1.19
N ARG A 107 -12.90 -17.49 0.89
CA ARG A 107 -12.04 -16.72 1.80
C ARG A 107 -12.00 -15.24 1.43
N SER A 108 -12.10 -14.91 0.14
CA SER A 108 -12.02 -13.52 -0.34
C SER A 108 -13.20 -13.18 -1.24
N LEU A 109 -13.78 -12.00 -1.05
CA LEU A 109 -14.80 -11.40 -1.91
C LEU A 109 -14.23 -10.12 -2.52
N HIS A 110 -14.27 -10.02 -3.84
CA HIS A 110 -13.83 -8.86 -4.59
C HIS A 110 -14.97 -8.37 -5.49
N ILE A 111 -15.42 -7.15 -5.24
CA ILE A 111 -16.47 -6.48 -6.00
C ILE A 111 -15.83 -5.37 -6.80
N ILE A 112 -15.93 -5.44 -8.14
CA ILE A 112 -15.44 -4.42 -9.05
C ILE A 112 -16.63 -3.61 -9.54
N VAL A 113 -16.66 -2.34 -9.15
CA VAL A 113 -17.66 -1.37 -9.56
C VAL A 113 -17.26 -0.76 -10.90
N ASP A 114 -18.13 -0.93 -11.89
CA ASP A 114 -17.96 -0.36 -13.22
C ASP A 114 -18.18 1.15 -13.24
N ARG A 115 -17.75 1.81 -14.31
CA ARG A 115 -17.85 3.27 -14.45
C ARG A 115 -19.29 3.78 -14.40
N GLN A 116 -20.24 2.98 -14.87
CA GLN A 116 -21.66 3.31 -14.91
C GLN A 116 -22.40 2.83 -13.65
N GLN A 117 -21.68 2.21 -12.70
CA GLN A 117 -22.19 1.65 -11.45
C GLN A 117 -23.34 0.67 -11.67
N VAL A 118 -23.38 -0.01 -12.82
CA VAL A 118 -24.41 -1.00 -13.14
C VAL A 118 -24.38 -2.14 -12.14
N MET A 119 -23.18 -2.57 -11.70
CA MET A 119 -23.00 -3.61 -10.67
C MET A 119 -23.70 -3.28 -9.35
N LEU A 120 -23.90 -1.99 -9.04
CA LEU A 120 -24.56 -1.56 -7.81
C LEU A 120 -26.07 -1.42 -7.96
N ARG A 121 -26.62 -1.49 -9.19
CA ARG A 121 -28.07 -1.34 -9.42
C ARG A 121 -28.83 -2.52 -8.86
N GLN A 122 -30.04 -2.25 -8.37
CA GLN A 122 -30.92 -3.27 -7.77
C GLN A 122 -31.17 -4.47 -8.70
N ALA A 123 -31.29 -4.24 -10.01
CA ALA A 123 -31.58 -5.31 -10.97
C ALA A 123 -30.48 -6.37 -11.09
N THR A 124 -29.24 -6.07 -10.69
CA THR A 124 -28.15 -7.08 -10.62
C THR A 124 -28.30 -8.06 -9.46
N ASN A 125 -29.15 -7.75 -8.46
CA ASN A 125 -29.34 -8.53 -7.24
C ASN A 125 -28.06 -8.76 -6.41
N LEU A 126 -27.10 -7.83 -6.46
CA LEU A 126 -25.88 -7.93 -5.64
C LEU A 126 -26.19 -8.02 -4.13
N HIS A 127 -27.17 -7.26 -3.64
CA HIS A 127 -27.61 -7.32 -2.24
C HIS A 127 -28.07 -8.73 -1.81
N GLY A 128 -28.79 -9.46 -2.67
CA GLY A 128 -29.22 -10.83 -2.40
C GLY A 128 -28.02 -11.78 -2.26
N LEU A 129 -26.99 -11.59 -3.08
CA LEU A 129 -25.75 -12.35 -2.97
C LEU A 129 -24.99 -12.04 -1.68
N LEU A 130 -24.84 -10.77 -1.31
CA LEU A 130 -24.18 -10.38 -0.05
C LEU A 130 -24.91 -10.98 1.16
N LYS A 131 -26.24 -11.04 1.13
CA LYS A 131 -27.06 -11.69 2.15
C LYS A 131 -26.84 -13.21 2.22
N ALA A 132 -26.78 -13.89 1.07
CA ALA A 132 -26.49 -15.33 1.05
C ALA A 132 -25.08 -15.63 1.61
N LEU A 133 -24.09 -14.80 1.24
CA LEU A 133 -22.72 -14.92 1.72
C LEU A 133 -22.61 -14.65 3.22
N SER A 134 -23.30 -13.64 3.77
CA SER A 134 -23.24 -13.34 5.21
C SER A 134 -23.77 -14.47 6.08
N GLN A 135 -24.64 -15.31 5.54
CA GLN A 135 -25.21 -16.46 6.24
C GLN A 135 -24.35 -17.72 6.14
N ARG A 136 -23.62 -17.93 5.04
CA ARG A 136 -22.97 -19.23 4.75
C ARG A 136 -21.45 -19.16 4.58
N ALA A 137 -20.88 -18.02 4.23
CA ALA A 137 -19.46 -17.88 3.92
C ALA A 137 -18.59 -17.64 5.17
N HIS A 138 -18.68 -18.54 6.16
CA HIS A 138 -18.04 -18.36 7.48
C HIS A 138 -16.51 -18.23 7.44
N LYS A 139 -15.85 -18.68 6.36
CA LYS A 139 -14.40 -18.56 6.17
C LYS A 139 -13.97 -17.28 5.44
N LEU A 140 -14.91 -16.42 5.07
CA LEU A 140 -14.61 -15.14 4.44
C LEU A 140 -13.80 -14.26 5.39
N ASN A 141 -12.62 -13.85 4.95
CA ASN A 141 -11.66 -13.09 5.73
C ASN A 141 -11.23 -11.77 5.07
N ILE A 142 -11.41 -11.63 3.76
CA ILE A 142 -11.05 -10.44 2.97
C ILE A 142 -12.28 -9.95 2.22
N LEU A 143 -12.60 -8.67 2.41
CA LEU A 143 -13.58 -7.94 1.60
C LEU A 143 -12.85 -6.85 0.82
N ARG A 144 -12.97 -6.88 -0.49
CA ARG A 144 -12.39 -5.91 -1.42
C ARG A 144 -13.49 -5.27 -2.27
N VAL A 145 -13.53 -3.94 -2.28
CA VAL A 145 -14.41 -3.16 -3.16
C VAL A 145 -13.56 -2.18 -3.93
N ASP A 146 -13.48 -2.38 -5.24
CA ASP A 146 -12.65 -1.61 -6.14
C ASP A 146 -13.51 -0.91 -7.17
N SER A 147 -13.09 0.28 -7.60
CA SER A 147 -13.68 0.96 -8.73
C SER A 147 -12.59 1.50 -9.65
N ARG A 148 -12.89 1.58 -10.94
CA ARG A 148 -11.99 2.23 -11.92
C ARG A 148 -12.09 3.75 -11.91
N ILE A 149 -13.07 4.30 -11.21
CA ILE A 149 -13.32 5.73 -11.08
C ILE A 149 -13.67 6.08 -9.63
N PHE A 150 -13.43 7.33 -9.22
CA PHE A 150 -13.85 7.80 -7.91
C PHE A 150 -15.38 7.78 -7.79
N PHE A 151 -15.90 7.19 -6.72
CA PHE A 151 -17.32 7.27 -6.38
C PHE A 151 -17.57 7.36 -4.87
N SER A 152 -18.76 7.86 -4.51
CA SER A 152 -19.17 8.05 -3.12
C SER A 152 -19.83 6.78 -2.59
N TRP A 153 -19.49 6.37 -1.37
CA TRP A 153 -20.22 5.30 -0.66
C TRP A 153 -21.72 5.59 -0.57
N THR A 154 -22.10 6.87 -0.44
CA THR A 154 -23.51 7.30 -0.40
C THR A 154 -24.30 7.04 -1.69
N LYS A 155 -23.63 6.68 -2.79
CA LYS A 155 -24.27 6.25 -4.04
C LYS A 155 -24.59 4.75 -4.09
N ILE A 156 -24.03 3.96 -3.17
CA ILE A 156 -24.36 2.54 -3.03
C ILE A 156 -25.81 2.44 -2.52
N PRO A 157 -26.71 1.69 -3.19
CA PRO A 157 -28.05 1.49 -2.68
C PRO A 157 -28.04 0.89 -1.27
N GLN A 158 -28.95 1.36 -0.42
CA GLN A 158 -28.94 1.05 1.01
C GLN A 158 -28.87 -0.46 1.30
N GLU A 159 -29.65 -1.28 0.60
CA GLU A 159 -29.65 -2.74 0.77
C GLU A 159 -28.29 -3.38 0.47
N THR A 160 -27.55 -2.84 -0.50
CA THR A 160 -26.20 -3.31 -0.84
C THR A 160 -25.20 -2.84 0.21
N ALA A 161 -25.30 -1.59 0.67
CA ALA A 161 -24.47 -1.05 1.74
C ALA A 161 -24.67 -1.83 3.06
N ASP A 162 -25.92 -2.11 3.42
CA ASP A 162 -26.28 -2.94 4.57
C ASP A 162 -25.76 -4.37 4.41
N GLY A 163 -25.81 -4.93 3.21
CA GLY A 163 -25.22 -6.22 2.89
C GLY A 163 -23.70 -6.25 3.12
N LEU A 164 -22.97 -5.22 2.66
CA LEU A 164 -21.53 -5.08 2.89
C LEU A 164 -21.20 -4.98 4.39
N GLN A 165 -21.98 -4.20 5.12
CA GLN A 165 -21.82 -4.04 6.56
C GLN A 165 -22.15 -5.34 7.31
N ALA A 166 -23.19 -6.06 6.90
CA ALA A 166 -23.58 -7.34 7.48
C ALA A 166 -22.51 -8.42 7.30
N LEU A 167 -21.76 -8.41 6.18
CA LEU A 167 -20.61 -9.30 6.01
C LEU A 167 -19.54 -9.05 7.06
N CYS A 168 -19.16 -7.79 7.28
CA CYS A 168 -18.15 -7.44 8.27
C CYS A 168 -18.60 -7.73 9.71
N ARG A 169 -19.91 -7.58 9.99
CA ARG A 169 -20.50 -7.83 11.31
C ARG A 169 -20.62 -9.31 11.63
N SER A 170 -21.03 -10.12 10.65
CA SER A 170 -21.43 -11.52 10.87
C SER A 170 -20.30 -12.51 10.63
N LEU A 171 -19.28 -12.13 9.83
CA LEU A 171 -18.20 -13.00 9.42
C LEU A 171 -16.86 -12.58 10.02
N THR A 172 -15.86 -13.45 9.91
CA THR A 172 -14.51 -13.19 10.42
C THR A 172 -13.66 -12.35 9.45
N VAL A 173 -14.25 -11.29 8.89
CA VAL A 173 -13.56 -10.36 7.97
C VAL A 173 -12.44 -9.65 8.73
N LYS A 174 -11.20 -9.98 8.40
CA LYS A 174 -9.99 -9.42 9.01
C LYS A 174 -9.41 -8.27 8.19
N ARG A 175 -9.70 -8.22 6.89
CA ARG A 175 -9.14 -7.23 5.97
C ARG A 175 -10.23 -6.58 5.13
N LEU A 176 -10.23 -5.25 5.11
CA LEU A 176 -11.07 -4.42 4.27
C LEU A 176 -10.19 -3.64 3.29
N ILE A 177 -10.41 -3.83 2.00
CA ILE A 177 -9.64 -3.18 0.93
C ILE A 177 -10.61 -2.33 0.11
N LEU A 178 -10.34 -1.03 0.02
CA LEU A 178 -11.21 -0.07 -0.68
C LEU A 178 -10.37 0.76 -1.64
N SER A 179 -10.73 0.73 -2.91
CA SER A 179 -10.06 1.48 -3.97
C SER A 179 -11.00 2.44 -4.69
N PHE A 180 -10.64 3.73 -4.71
CA PHE A 180 -11.35 4.85 -5.32
C PHE A 180 -12.75 5.12 -4.74
N ILE A 181 -12.92 4.95 -3.42
CA ILE A 181 -14.19 5.14 -2.72
C ILE A 181 -14.07 6.25 -1.67
N HIS A 182 -14.93 7.26 -1.76
CA HIS A 182 -14.97 8.36 -0.80
C HIS A 182 -16.26 8.37 0.02
N ASN A 183 -16.28 9.14 1.11
CA ASN A 183 -17.40 9.22 2.07
C ASN A 183 -17.78 7.87 2.69
N ILE A 184 -16.81 6.96 2.87
CA ILE A 184 -17.03 5.67 3.52
C ILE A 184 -17.52 5.93 4.97
N PRO A 185 -18.59 5.30 5.46
CA PRO A 185 -19.06 5.50 6.82
C PRO A 185 -18.04 4.94 7.82
N PRO A 186 -17.49 5.74 8.77
CA PRO A 186 -16.53 5.26 9.76
C PRO A 186 -17.04 4.07 10.59
N VAL A 187 -18.36 3.99 10.75
CA VAL A 187 -19.08 2.91 11.45
C VAL A 187 -18.74 1.52 10.90
N ILE A 188 -18.44 1.38 9.60
CA ILE A 188 -18.06 0.08 9.00
C ILE A 188 -16.79 -0.52 9.62
N ALA A 189 -15.92 0.29 10.21
CA ALA A 189 -14.68 -0.17 10.84
C ALA A 189 -14.77 -0.19 12.38
N SER A 190 -15.94 0.12 12.95
CA SER A 190 -16.14 0.11 14.41
C SER A 190 -16.08 -1.31 14.99
N ALA A 191 -15.75 -1.42 16.27
CA ALA A 191 -15.68 -2.71 16.96
C ALA A 191 -17.02 -3.47 16.97
N GLN A 192 -18.14 -2.74 16.98
CA GLN A 192 -19.49 -3.32 16.97
C GLN A 192 -19.84 -3.91 15.60
N GLU A 193 -19.44 -3.22 14.53
CA GLU A 193 -19.80 -3.59 13.16
C GLU A 193 -18.79 -4.50 12.50
N SER A 194 -17.57 -4.53 13.01
CA SER A 194 -16.44 -5.24 12.42
C SER A 194 -15.49 -5.79 13.50
N PRO A 195 -15.96 -6.63 14.45
CA PRO A 195 -15.17 -7.04 15.62
C PRO A 195 -13.86 -7.77 15.26
N HIS A 196 -13.82 -8.39 14.08
CA HIS A 196 -12.68 -9.15 13.59
C HIS A 196 -11.74 -8.36 12.69
N LEU A 197 -12.08 -7.13 12.31
CA LEU A 197 -11.28 -6.32 11.40
C LEU A 197 -9.94 -5.95 12.04
N ARG A 198 -8.86 -6.18 11.32
CA ARG A 198 -7.48 -5.91 11.77
C ARG A 198 -6.67 -5.12 10.75
N TYR A 199 -7.09 -5.08 9.49
CA TYR A 199 -6.40 -4.35 8.43
C TYR A 199 -7.39 -3.56 7.56
N ILE A 200 -7.05 -2.31 7.31
CA ILE A 200 -7.77 -1.43 6.37
C ILE A 200 -6.78 -0.97 5.31
N ASN A 201 -7.08 -1.19 4.04
CA ASN A 201 -6.23 -0.79 2.93
C ASN A 201 -6.99 0.19 2.01
N PHE A 202 -6.29 1.25 1.64
CA PHE A 202 -6.78 2.32 0.79
C PHE A 202 -5.91 2.54 -0.42
N GLU A 203 -6.59 2.75 -1.54
CA GLU A 203 -6.03 3.35 -2.74
C GLU A 203 -7.00 4.44 -3.20
N GLY A 204 -6.60 5.71 -3.14
CA GLY A 204 -7.47 6.84 -3.49
C GLY A 204 -8.81 6.87 -2.72
N SER A 205 -8.85 6.37 -1.49
CA SER A 205 -10.09 6.19 -0.73
C SER A 205 -10.12 7.04 0.55
N LYS A 206 -11.33 7.34 1.05
CA LYS A 206 -11.51 8.18 2.24
C LYS A 206 -12.82 7.93 3.00
N PHE A 207 -12.72 7.87 4.33
CA PHE A 207 -13.89 7.96 5.22
C PHE A 207 -14.57 9.33 5.19
N GLY A 208 -15.90 9.32 5.32
CA GLY A 208 -16.70 10.52 5.56
C GLY A 208 -16.46 11.07 6.95
N LYS A 209 -16.74 12.36 7.15
CA LYS A 209 -16.78 12.94 8.50
C LYS A 209 -18.00 12.38 9.24
N VAL A 210 -17.89 12.17 10.54
CA VAL A 210 -19.07 11.90 11.35
C VAL A 210 -19.81 13.22 11.50
N GLU A 211 -20.99 13.32 10.88
CA GLU A 211 -21.93 14.36 11.25
C GLU A 211 -22.45 14.01 12.64
N THR A 212 -22.00 14.74 13.66
CA THR A 212 -22.67 14.74 14.96
C THR A 212 -24.02 15.40 14.76
N VAL A 213 -25.00 14.64 14.28
CA VAL A 213 -26.39 15.05 14.30
C VAL A 213 -26.78 15.07 15.77
N VAL A 214 -26.79 16.26 16.37
CA VAL A 214 -27.46 16.51 17.65
C VAL A 214 -28.95 16.33 17.38
N VAL A 215 -29.43 15.08 17.39
CA VAL A 215 -30.86 14.80 17.44
C VAL A 215 -31.28 15.08 18.87
N ALA A 216 -31.81 16.28 19.10
CA ALA A 216 -32.62 16.54 20.28
C ALA A 216 -33.83 15.59 20.24
N GLY A 217 -33.86 14.61 21.15
CA GLY A 217 -35.01 13.73 21.37
C GLY A 217 -34.95 12.40 20.64
N SER A 218 -34.12 11.47 21.14
CA SER A 218 -34.35 10.04 21.01
C SER A 218 -33.48 9.32 22.04
N ASP A 219 -34.07 9.02 23.20
CA ASP A 219 -33.48 8.08 24.14
C ASP A 219 -33.36 6.72 23.45
N VAL A 220 -32.21 6.06 23.64
CA VAL A 220 -31.81 4.76 23.08
C VAL A 220 -30.97 4.84 21.78
N LEU A 221 -29.76 5.39 21.90
CA LEU A 221 -28.57 4.85 21.22
C LEU A 221 -27.62 4.36 22.31
N PRO A 222 -26.93 3.20 22.17
CA PRO A 222 -25.95 2.79 23.15
C PRO A 222 -24.82 3.82 23.16
N ALA A 223 -24.80 4.63 24.21
CA ALA A 223 -23.68 5.46 24.59
C ALA A 223 -22.48 4.53 24.81
N ASN A 224 -21.50 4.53 23.90
CA ASN A 224 -20.08 4.28 24.16
C ASN A 224 -19.18 4.25 22.91
N VAL A 225 -19.48 5.03 21.86
CA VAL A 225 -18.46 5.39 20.87
C VAL A 225 -18.31 6.90 20.91
N THR A 226 -17.38 7.38 21.74
CA THR A 226 -17.02 8.81 21.83
C THR A 226 -16.63 9.32 20.44
N SER A 227 -17.22 10.46 20.05
CA SER A 227 -17.10 11.11 18.74
C SER A 227 -15.65 11.24 18.23
N GLY A 228 -14.68 11.40 19.13
CA GLY A 228 -13.25 11.48 18.77
C GLY A 228 -12.66 10.22 18.13
N ASN A 229 -13.24 9.03 18.32
CA ASN A 229 -12.70 7.78 17.74
C ASN A 229 -13.00 7.61 16.25
N LEU A 230 -14.13 8.16 15.79
CA LEU A 230 -14.53 8.08 14.39
C LEU A 230 -13.90 9.21 13.56
N ASP A 231 -13.47 10.29 14.21
CA ASP A 231 -12.67 11.35 13.62
C ASP A 231 -11.28 10.85 13.17
N LEU A 232 -10.71 9.86 13.88
CA LEU A 232 -9.43 9.23 13.52
C LEU A 232 -9.44 8.61 12.12
N LEU A 233 -10.53 7.92 11.76
CA LEU A 233 -10.66 7.28 10.45
C LEU A 233 -10.77 8.33 9.33
N GLY A 234 -11.39 9.47 9.60
CA GLY A 234 -11.49 10.60 8.67
C GLY A 234 -10.16 11.29 8.37
N SER A 235 -9.17 11.17 9.26
CA SER A 235 -7.83 11.76 9.12
C SER A 235 -6.81 10.85 8.44
N LEU A 236 -7.17 9.61 8.07
CA LEU A 236 -6.26 8.70 7.37
C LEU A 236 -5.86 9.26 5.98
N PRO A 237 -4.57 9.16 5.62
CA PRO A 237 -4.11 9.37 4.24
C PRO A 237 -4.84 8.47 3.23
N THR A 238 -4.99 8.98 2.01
CA THR A 238 -5.84 8.36 0.97
C THR A 238 -5.25 7.13 0.31
N HIS A 239 -3.94 6.90 0.48
CA HIS A 239 -3.22 5.74 -0.03
C HIS A 239 -2.41 5.13 1.12
N GLY A 240 -2.79 3.93 1.56
CA GLY A 240 -2.07 3.25 2.63
C GLY A 240 -2.79 2.06 3.22
N SER A 241 -2.06 1.27 3.98
CA SER A 241 -2.54 0.11 4.73
C SER A 241 -2.33 0.34 6.22
N TYR A 242 -3.34 0.04 7.03
CA TYR A 242 -3.37 0.31 8.46
C TYR A 242 -3.68 -0.97 9.23
N GLU A 243 -2.79 -1.40 10.12
CA GLU A 243 -3.06 -2.43 11.12
C GLU A 243 -3.77 -1.79 12.32
N ILE A 244 -4.96 -2.29 12.64
CA ILE A 244 -5.79 -1.78 13.74
C ILE A 244 -6.01 -2.82 14.82
N ARG A 245 -6.23 -2.33 16.04
CA ARG A 245 -6.72 -3.12 17.17
C ARG A 245 -7.85 -2.38 17.87
N TYR A 246 -8.77 -3.15 18.42
CA TYR A 246 -9.79 -2.62 19.30
C TYR A 246 -9.32 -2.67 20.74
N THR A 247 -9.52 -1.58 21.45
CA THR A 247 -9.40 -1.50 22.91
C THR A 247 -10.60 -2.18 23.57
N SER A 248 -10.52 -2.41 24.89
CA SER A 248 -11.62 -3.02 25.66
C SER A 248 -12.90 -2.20 25.64
N ASP A 249 -12.81 -0.89 25.43
CA ASP A 249 -13.92 0.05 25.27
C ASP A 249 -14.27 0.31 23.79
N GLY A 250 -13.77 -0.50 22.86
CA GLY A 250 -14.19 -0.50 21.45
C GLY A 250 -13.56 0.57 20.56
N ARG A 251 -12.60 1.36 21.07
CA ARG A 251 -11.87 2.35 20.27
C ARG A 251 -10.86 1.69 19.34
N ILE A 252 -10.61 2.34 18.21
CA ILE A 252 -9.63 1.92 17.21
C ILE A 252 -8.25 2.48 17.57
N HIS A 253 -7.27 1.60 17.73
CA HIS A 253 -5.85 1.95 17.82
C HIS A 253 -5.12 1.53 16.54
N ILE A 254 -4.34 2.42 15.96
CA ILE A 254 -3.47 2.12 14.81
C ILE A 254 -2.13 1.63 15.34
N VAL A 255 -1.84 0.35 15.12
CA VAL A 255 -0.64 -0.31 15.62
C VAL A 255 0.45 -0.34 14.56
N GLY A 256 0.08 -0.32 13.29
CA GLY A 256 1.01 -0.26 12.17
C GLY A 256 0.42 0.49 11.00
N MET A 257 1.25 1.17 10.23
CA MET A 257 0.84 1.82 9.00
C MET A 257 1.91 1.74 7.92
N ASP A 258 1.44 1.64 6.68
CA ASP A 258 2.20 1.67 5.44
C ASP A 258 1.50 2.66 4.51
N ILE A 259 2.07 3.86 4.34
CA ILE A 259 1.40 5.00 3.71
C ILE A 259 2.16 5.44 2.48
N ILE A 260 1.45 5.82 1.42
CA ILE A 260 2.04 6.48 0.25
C ILE A 260 1.53 7.91 0.20
N ILE A 261 2.44 8.87 0.37
CA ILE A 261 2.15 10.30 0.27
C ILE A 261 2.30 10.69 -1.20
N ARG A 262 1.17 10.90 -1.86
CA ARG A 262 1.11 11.34 -3.26
C ARG A 262 0.76 12.80 -3.41
N LEU A 263 0.06 13.38 -2.43
CA LEU A 263 -0.51 14.71 -2.51
C LEU A 263 -0.22 15.50 -1.22
N SER A 264 -0.13 16.82 -1.32
CA SER A 264 0.14 17.71 -0.17
C SER A 264 -0.86 17.56 0.98
N HIS A 265 -2.10 17.17 0.70
CA HIS A 265 -3.09 16.92 1.75
C HIS A 265 -2.90 15.59 2.47
N ASP A 266 -2.25 14.59 1.86
CA ASP A 266 -1.92 13.33 2.53
C ASP A 266 -0.86 13.56 3.62
N SER A 267 0.10 14.46 3.38
CA SER A 267 1.09 14.82 4.40
C SER A 267 0.51 15.62 5.56
N GLN A 268 -0.44 16.53 5.30
CA GLN A 268 -1.18 17.22 6.35
C GLN A 268 -1.98 16.25 7.21
N ARG A 269 -2.62 15.26 6.59
CA ARG A 269 -3.36 14.20 7.27
C ARG A 269 -2.46 13.31 8.09
N LEU A 270 -1.32 12.89 7.55
CA LEU A 270 -0.32 12.14 8.29
C LEU A 270 0.15 12.92 9.53
N ASN A 271 0.45 14.20 9.38
CA ASN A 271 0.81 15.06 10.52
C ASN A 271 -0.31 15.12 11.58
N GLN A 272 -1.56 15.29 11.17
CA GLN A 272 -2.70 15.26 12.10
C GLN A 272 -2.83 13.91 12.81
N LEU A 273 -2.69 12.82 12.05
CA LEU A 273 -2.75 11.46 12.55
C LEU A 273 -1.66 11.18 13.59
N LEU A 274 -0.45 11.67 13.35
CA LEU A 274 0.68 11.48 14.24
C LEU A 274 0.70 12.43 15.43
N CYS A 275 -0.08 13.51 15.41
CA CYS A 275 -0.34 14.33 16.59
C CYS A 275 -1.33 13.66 17.55
N ASP A 276 -2.16 12.74 17.07
CA ASP A 276 -3.14 12.01 17.90
C ASP A 276 -2.44 11.17 18.98
N GLU A 277 -2.87 11.33 20.23
CA GLU A 277 -2.28 10.64 21.38
C GLU A 277 -2.54 9.12 21.34
N GLY A 278 -3.72 8.71 20.85
CA GLY A 278 -4.07 7.31 20.70
C GLY A 278 -3.17 6.61 19.68
N VAL A 279 -2.85 7.29 18.57
CA VAL A 279 -1.89 6.79 17.58
C VAL A 279 -0.47 6.77 18.16
N ARG A 280 0.03 7.88 18.71
CA ARG A 280 1.40 7.97 19.25
C ARG A 280 1.70 6.92 20.32
N SER A 281 0.73 6.64 21.18
CA SER A 281 0.87 5.68 22.27
C SER A 281 0.74 4.22 21.83
N SER A 282 0.19 3.92 20.65
CA SER A 282 -0.09 2.55 20.19
C SER A 282 0.72 2.08 18.99
N LEU A 283 1.25 3.01 18.19
CA LEU A 283 1.99 2.73 16.96
C LEU A 283 3.30 1.99 17.24
N LYS A 284 3.50 0.85 16.56
CA LYS A 284 4.68 0.00 16.67
C LYS A 284 5.55 0.03 15.41
N TYR A 285 4.94 0.17 14.25
CA TYR A 285 5.64 0.14 12.96
C TYR A 285 5.09 1.23 12.06
N CYS A 286 5.97 2.04 11.49
CA CYS A 286 5.61 3.11 10.57
C CYS A 286 6.42 2.95 9.29
N TYR A 287 5.74 2.67 8.19
CA TYR A 287 6.28 2.79 6.85
C TYR A 287 5.58 3.97 6.17
N TRP A 288 6.34 4.86 5.56
CA TRP A 288 5.78 5.74 4.55
C TRP A 288 6.70 5.88 3.35
N ALA A 289 6.09 6.04 2.18
CA ALA A 289 6.75 6.39 0.93
C ALA A 289 6.26 7.76 0.45
N ILE A 290 7.16 8.58 -0.08
CA ILE A 290 6.87 9.90 -0.65
C ILE A 290 7.09 9.80 -2.16
N ASP A 291 6.04 9.90 -2.97
CA ASP A 291 6.13 9.79 -4.43
C ASP A 291 6.53 11.12 -5.12
N GLU A 292 6.36 12.26 -4.43
CA GLU A 292 6.72 13.60 -4.88
C GLU A 292 7.35 14.42 -3.75
N PRO A 293 8.42 15.21 -4.01
CA PRO A 293 9.02 16.07 -2.99
C PRO A 293 8.02 17.14 -2.57
N PHE A 294 7.25 16.84 -1.53
CA PHE A 294 6.45 17.83 -0.84
C PHE A 294 7.24 18.34 0.37
N LEU A 295 7.48 19.64 0.39
CA LEU A 295 7.95 20.40 1.54
C LEU A 295 6.94 20.25 2.69
N THR A 296 7.05 19.19 3.48
CA THR A 296 6.32 19.10 4.74
C THR A 296 7.06 19.95 5.75
N THR A 297 6.65 21.21 5.88
CA THR A 297 7.21 22.22 6.80
C THR A 297 7.03 21.92 8.29
N LYS A 298 6.55 20.73 8.66
CA LYS A 298 6.36 20.32 10.05
C LYS A 298 7.14 19.04 10.30
N ALA A 299 8.22 19.18 11.09
CA ALA A 299 8.96 18.06 11.60
C ALA A 299 8.03 17.10 12.37
N ILE A 300 8.08 15.82 12.02
CA ILE A 300 7.35 14.76 12.73
C ILE A 300 8.23 14.29 13.87
N ASP A 301 7.78 14.53 15.11
CA ASP A 301 8.48 14.08 16.31
C ASP A 301 8.13 12.62 16.64
N PHE A 302 8.96 11.70 16.16
CA PHE A 302 8.87 10.28 16.50
C PHE A 302 9.36 9.95 17.92
N GLY A 303 10.04 10.87 18.60
CA GLY A 303 10.52 10.71 19.97
C GLY A 303 9.41 10.47 20.98
N ASN A 304 8.22 11.03 20.73
CA ASN A 304 7.03 10.85 21.57
C ASN A 304 6.29 9.52 21.32
N MET A 305 6.70 8.72 20.33
CA MET A 305 6.06 7.44 20.01
C MET A 305 6.73 6.30 20.79
N ILE A 306 6.30 6.12 22.04
CA ILE A 306 6.95 5.25 23.04
C ILE A 306 6.94 3.77 22.64
N LEU A 307 6.03 3.33 21.76
CA LEU A 307 5.97 1.93 21.30
C LEU A 307 6.61 1.70 19.93
N LEU A 308 7.01 2.75 19.22
CA LEU A 308 7.55 2.64 17.86
C LEU A 308 8.84 1.82 17.88
N ARG A 309 8.84 0.67 17.20
CA ARG A 309 9.97 -0.26 17.08
C ARG A 309 10.67 -0.17 15.74
N GLN A 310 9.91 0.03 14.65
CA GLN A 310 10.45 0.12 13.31
C GLN A 310 9.94 1.39 12.62
N LEU A 311 10.87 2.14 12.06
CA LEU A 311 10.57 3.28 11.20
C LEU A 311 11.21 3.04 9.84
N VAL A 312 10.38 3.03 8.79
CA VAL A 312 10.83 2.94 7.41
C VAL A 312 10.35 4.16 6.66
N ILE A 313 11.28 4.88 6.05
CA ILE A 313 10.97 6.03 5.22
C ILE A 313 11.55 5.79 3.83
N GLU A 314 10.71 5.85 2.82
CA GLU A 314 11.11 5.87 1.42
C GLU A 314 10.80 7.23 0.80
N SER A 315 11.78 7.88 0.19
CA SER A 315 11.56 9.04 -0.67
C SER A 315 11.81 8.61 -2.10
N ARG A 316 10.85 8.86 -2.99
CA ARG A 316 10.95 8.57 -4.42
C ARG A 316 10.91 9.88 -5.19
N ILE A 317 11.96 10.12 -5.97
CA ILE A 317 12.19 11.40 -6.66
C ILE A 317 12.16 11.14 -8.16
N GLY A 318 11.43 11.97 -8.92
CA GLY A 318 11.41 11.91 -10.38
C GLY A 318 10.45 10.88 -10.99
N LEU A 319 9.45 10.38 -10.24
CA LEU A 319 8.43 9.46 -10.77
C LEU A 319 7.20 10.16 -11.39
N SER A 320 6.93 11.41 -11.01
CA SER A 320 5.66 12.10 -11.30
C SER A 320 5.75 13.20 -12.35
N GLN A 321 6.93 13.41 -12.94
CA GLN A 321 7.05 14.22 -14.15
C GLN A 321 6.43 13.44 -15.30
N SER A 322 5.09 13.36 -15.28
CA SER A 322 4.25 13.37 -16.45
C SER A 322 4.91 14.29 -17.46
N TYR A 323 5.12 13.76 -18.66
CA TYR A 323 5.64 14.42 -19.85
C TYR A 323 4.76 15.62 -20.25
N GLU A 324 4.62 16.64 -19.41
CA GLU A 324 4.27 17.98 -19.86
C GLU A 324 5.50 18.52 -20.57
N ASN A 325 5.58 18.14 -21.84
CA ASN A 325 6.52 18.65 -22.80
C ASN A 325 6.29 20.16 -22.96
N THR A 326 6.85 20.98 -22.08
CA THR A 326 7.19 22.36 -22.44
C THR A 326 8.34 22.28 -23.43
N ARG A 327 8.00 22.01 -24.69
CA ARG A 327 8.87 22.29 -25.84
C ARG A 327 9.08 23.80 -25.82
N ASP A 328 10.23 24.23 -25.33
CA ASP A 328 10.64 25.61 -25.50
C ASP A 328 10.84 25.84 -27.01
N ALA A 329 9.95 26.65 -27.60
CA ALA A 329 9.78 26.77 -29.06
C ALA A 329 11.03 27.33 -29.77
N ILE A 330 12.03 27.78 -29.02
CA ILE A 330 13.23 28.44 -29.52
C ILE A 330 14.41 27.47 -29.64
N THR A 331 14.47 26.36 -28.89
CA THR A 331 15.69 25.51 -28.82
C THR A 331 15.52 24.03 -29.14
N SER A 332 14.30 23.53 -29.38
CA SER A 332 14.06 22.10 -29.69
C SER A 332 14.57 21.11 -28.64
N LYS A 333 15.04 21.58 -27.47
CA LYS A 333 15.61 20.75 -26.41
C LYS A 333 14.57 20.52 -25.33
N MET A 334 14.34 19.25 -25.03
CA MET A 334 13.54 18.80 -23.90
C MET A 334 14.34 19.04 -22.62
N TRP A 335 14.28 20.27 -22.08
CA TRP A 335 14.76 20.58 -20.75
C TRP A 335 13.63 20.28 -19.78
N VAL A 336 13.49 19.01 -19.39
CA VAL A 336 12.99 18.76 -18.03
C VAL A 336 14.00 19.45 -17.12
N ASP A 337 13.55 20.40 -16.30
CA ASP A 337 14.42 21.27 -15.54
C ASP A 337 15.21 20.43 -14.54
N VAL A 338 16.40 20.01 -14.96
CA VAL A 338 17.32 19.14 -14.22
C VAL A 338 17.61 19.74 -12.82
N SER A 339 17.51 21.07 -12.69
CA SER A 339 17.58 21.80 -11.42
C SER A 339 16.48 21.39 -10.42
N GLN A 340 15.23 21.19 -10.86
CA GLN A 340 14.11 20.79 -10.01
C GLN A 340 14.27 19.36 -9.47
N VAL A 341 14.92 18.47 -10.23
CA VAL A 341 15.23 17.10 -9.76
C VAL A 341 16.27 17.14 -8.63
N TYR A 342 17.26 18.04 -8.73
CA TYR A 342 18.31 18.18 -7.72
C TYR A 342 17.84 18.88 -6.44
N GLU A 343 17.02 19.93 -6.55
CA GLU A 343 16.33 20.52 -5.39
C GLU A 343 15.50 19.46 -4.65
N GLY A 344 14.81 18.59 -5.40
CA GLY A 344 14.05 17.46 -4.83
C GLY A 344 14.89 16.46 -4.02
N ILE A 345 16.17 16.25 -4.37
CA ILE A 345 17.10 15.37 -3.62
C ILE A 345 17.52 16.03 -2.31
N THR A 346 17.89 17.30 -2.35
CA THR A 346 18.26 18.08 -1.16
C THR A 346 17.09 18.17 -0.19
N ASP A 347 15.89 18.49 -0.68
CA ASP A 347 14.67 18.63 0.13
C ASP A 347 14.21 17.32 0.77
N ALA A 348 14.26 16.22 0.00
CA ALA A 348 13.99 14.89 0.53
C ALA A 348 14.96 14.55 1.68
N THR A 349 16.24 14.84 1.48
CA THR A 349 17.28 14.59 2.47
C THR A 349 17.07 15.41 3.74
N ASN A 350 16.77 16.71 3.60
CA ASN A 350 16.43 17.59 4.73
C ASN A 350 15.20 17.10 5.51
N THR A 351 14.14 16.73 4.79
CA THR A 351 12.90 16.20 5.38
C THR A 351 13.16 14.93 6.18
N LEU A 352 14.00 14.03 5.66
CA LEU A 352 14.41 12.80 6.34
C LEU A 352 15.15 13.09 7.64
N ILE A 353 16.12 14.02 7.59
CA ILE A 353 16.90 14.42 8.77
C ILE A 353 16.00 15.04 9.82
N ASP A 354 15.11 15.94 9.44
CA ASP A 354 14.21 16.59 10.38
C ASP A 354 13.28 15.57 11.05
N CYS A 355 12.72 14.61 10.30
CA CYS A 355 11.93 13.53 10.89
C CYS A 355 12.71 12.71 11.95
N LEU A 356 14.01 12.48 11.74
CA LEU A 356 14.82 11.67 12.65
C LEU A 356 15.40 12.46 13.83
N TYR A 357 15.57 13.78 13.69
CA TYR A 357 16.27 14.61 14.69
C TYR A 357 15.36 15.36 15.65
N TYR A 358 14.13 15.64 15.26
CA TYR A 358 13.15 16.26 16.14
C TYR A 358 12.53 15.21 17.07
N GLY A 359 12.76 15.37 18.38
CA GLY A 359 12.10 14.57 19.40
C GLY A 359 12.90 14.33 20.68
N ASN A 360 12.16 14.13 21.78
CA ASN A 360 12.71 13.78 23.09
C ASN A 360 12.92 12.25 23.22
N THR A 361 13.95 11.87 23.97
CA THR A 361 14.65 10.57 23.97
C THR A 361 13.91 9.39 24.62
N LYS A 362 12.60 9.22 24.36
CA LYS A 362 11.80 8.11 24.92
C LYS A 362 11.34 7.06 23.90
N SER A 363 11.83 7.09 22.66
CA SER A 363 11.39 6.12 21.66
C SER A 363 11.94 4.71 21.93
N ALA A 364 11.09 3.72 21.70
CA ALA A 364 11.40 2.29 21.77
C ALA A 364 12.08 1.75 20.50
N LEU A 365 12.59 2.65 19.66
CA LEU A 365 12.99 2.41 18.29
C LEU A 365 14.17 1.46 18.23
N LYS A 366 13.99 0.34 17.54
CA LYS A 366 15.00 -0.70 17.36
C LYS A 366 15.59 -0.66 15.95
N GLU A 367 14.78 -0.32 14.96
CA GLU A 367 15.16 -0.36 13.56
C GLU A 367 14.75 0.93 12.84
N ILE A 368 15.69 1.50 12.10
CA ILE A 368 15.46 2.61 11.17
C ILE A 368 15.92 2.16 9.80
N LYS A 369 15.03 2.27 8.81
CA LYS A 369 15.38 2.10 7.40
C LYS A 369 14.98 3.34 6.62
N VAL A 370 15.95 3.99 6.00
CA VAL A 370 15.72 5.13 5.12
C VAL A 370 16.15 4.74 3.72
N THR A 371 15.32 5.01 2.73
CA THR A 371 15.61 4.78 1.32
C THR A 371 15.32 6.04 0.53
N VAL A 372 16.32 6.54 -0.20
CA VAL A 372 16.14 7.58 -1.20
C VAL A 372 16.25 6.91 -2.57
N SER A 373 15.18 6.93 -3.34
CA SER A 373 15.08 6.31 -4.66
C SER A 373 14.89 7.41 -5.70
N VAL A 374 15.93 7.70 -6.49
CA VAL A 374 15.89 8.65 -7.59
C VAL A 374 15.59 7.89 -8.87
N ALA A 375 14.41 8.08 -9.44
CA ALA A 375 13.87 7.26 -10.52
C ALA A 375 14.46 7.58 -11.90
N CYS A 376 14.80 8.84 -12.16
CA CYS A 376 15.34 9.28 -13.46
C CYS A 376 16.29 10.46 -13.25
N VAL A 377 17.60 10.24 -13.40
CA VAL A 377 18.56 11.34 -13.59
C VAL A 377 19.09 11.29 -15.02
N TRP A 378 18.79 12.33 -15.77
CA TRP A 378 19.35 12.53 -17.11
C TRP A 378 20.77 13.06 -16.96
N TYR A 379 21.73 12.45 -17.66
CA TYR A 379 23.13 12.90 -17.60
C TYR A 379 23.75 13.03 -18.98
N ARG A 380 24.65 14.01 -19.11
CA ARG A 380 25.38 14.36 -20.33
C ARG A 380 26.88 14.45 -20.01
N GLY A 381 27.46 13.35 -19.53
CA GLY A 381 28.86 13.34 -19.07
C GLY A 381 29.07 13.98 -17.69
N THR A 382 30.32 13.98 -17.25
CA THR A 382 30.83 13.70 -15.89
C THR A 382 30.48 14.66 -14.74
N SER A 383 29.61 15.66 -14.88
CA SER A 383 29.48 16.75 -13.89
C SER A 383 28.06 17.05 -13.40
N THR A 384 27.10 16.14 -13.58
CA THR A 384 25.69 16.49 -13.35
C THR A 384 25.27 16.51 -11.88
N PHE A 385 26.00 15.85 -10.98
CA PHE A 385 25.70 15.83 -9.54
C PHE A 385 26.41 16.92 -8.73
N ASP A 386 27.31 17.69 -9.34
CA ASP A 386 28.12 18.69 -8.64
C ASP A 386 27.27 19.84 -8.06
N SER A 387 26.03 20.01 -8.53
CA SER A 387 25.06 20.98 -8.00
C SER A 387 24.17 20.45 -6.87
N VAL A 388 24.22 19.14 -6.56
CA VAL A 388 23.43 18.56 -5.47
C VAL A 388 24.14 18.81 -4.15
N ASP A 389 23.47 19.51 -3.23
CA ASP A 389 24.00 19.71 -1.89
C ASP A 389 23.73 18.46 -1.02
N PHE A 390 24.75 17.61 -0.91
CA PHE A 390 24.73 16.46 -0.01
C PHE A 390 25.14 16.81 1.43
N SER A 391 25.50 18.06 1.73
CA SER A 391 25.90 18.46 3.09
C SER A 391 24.89 18.12 4.19
N PRO A 392 23.56 18.06 3.96
CA PRO A 392 22.64 17.60 5.00
C PRO A 392 22.92 16.15 5.45
N LEU A 393 23.43 15.27 4.58
CA LEU A 393 23.77 13.89 4.95
C LEU A 393 24.81 13.81 6.08
N GLN A 394 25.59 14.87 6.33
CA GLN A 394 26.45 15.01 7.51
C GLN A 394 25.67 14.79 8.81
N ARG A 395 24.37 15.11 8.82
CA ARG A 395 23.50 14.93 9.98
C ARG A 395 22.98 13.51 10.10
N LEU A 396 23.16 12.59 9.17
CA LEU A 396 22.69 11.19 9.33
C LEU A 396 23.56 10.33 10.26
N ARG A 397 24.48 10.95 11.03
CA ARG A 397 25.36 10.25 11.99
C ARG A 397 24.57 9.33 12.92
N ILE A 398 24.86 8.03 12.80
CA ILE A 398 24.27 6.98 13.63
C ILE A 398 24.61 7.21 15.10
N ASP A 399 25.79 7.76 15.44
CA ASP A 399 26.18 8.02 16.84
C ASP A 399 25.28 9.07 17.50
N SER A 400 24.94 10.13 16.76
CA SER A 400 24.04 11.17 17.24
C SER A 400 22.63 10.63 17.42
N LEU A 401 22.16 9.80 16.49
CA LEU A 401 20.88 9.10 16.60
C LEU A 401 20.88 8.10 17.77
N ARG A 402 21.94 7.32 17.96
CA ARG A 402 22.07 6.35 19.07
C ARG A 402 22.25 7.02 20.42
N LYS A 403 22.93 8.17 20.51
CA LYS A 403 22.99 8.99 21.74
C LYS A 403 21.60 9.42 22.18
N LYS A 404 20.71 9.73 21.23
CA LYS A 404 19.30 10.06 21.52
C LYS A 404 18.41 8.84 21.71
N HIS A 405 18.68 7.76 20.97
CA HIS A 405 17.86 6.55 20.91
C HIS A 405 18.75 5.32 21.16
N PRO A 406 19.11 5.05 22.43
CA PRO A 406 20.08 4.01 22.77
C PRO A 406 19.60 2.58 22.45
N LEU A 407 18.30 2.40 22.18
CA LEU A 407 17.70 1.11 21.83
C LEU A 407 17.83 0.73 20.35
N ILE A 408 18.36 1.62 19.50
CA ILE A 408 18.56 1.33 18.08
C ILE A 408 19.57 0.18 17.93
N GLN A 409 19.10 -0.93 17.38
CA GLN A 409 19.91 -2.11 17.07
C GLN A 409 20.34 -2.12 15.61
N LEU A 410 19.43 -1.73 14.70
CA LEU A 410 19.64 -1.77 13.25
C LEU A 410 19.37 -0.40 12.63
N THR A 411 20.25 0.00 11.72
CA THR A 411 20.06 1.20 10.92
C THR A 411 20.51 0.92 9.50
N GLN A 412 19.64 1.19 8.54
CA GLN A 412 19.90 1.01 7.12
C GLN A 412 19.56 2.30 6.38
N PHE A 413 20.51 2.84 5.64
CA PHE A 413 20.30 3.96 4.74
C PHE A 413 20.63 3.48 3.34
N LEU A 414 19.69 3.59 2.40
CA LEU A 414 19.83 3.18 1.01
C LEU A 414 19.66 4.41 0.12
N MET A 415 20.49 4.57 -0.90
CA MET A 415 20.34 5.62 -1.91
C MET A 415 20.40 5.02 -3.31
N ASN A 416 19.24 4.65 -3.85
CA ASN A 416 19.11 4.07 -5.18
C ASN A 416 19.02 5.19 -6.21
N ILE A 417 20.01 5.34 -7.09
CA ILE A 417 19.99 6.36 -8.15
C ILE A 417 19.91 5.67 -9.51
N ARG A 418 18.80 5.83 -10.22
CA ARG A 418 18.65 5.33 -11.59
C ARG A 418 19.07 6.39 -12.59
N LEU A 419 20.09 6.03 -13.39
CA LEU A 419 20.66 6.89 -14.43
C LEU A 419 20.05 6.57 -15.80
N ILE A 420 19.61 7.60 -16.52
CA ILE A 420 19.09 7.47 -17.89
C ILE A 420 19.95 8.33 -18.82
N GLN A 421 20.50 7.70 -19.87
CA GLN A 421 21.29 8.40 -20.87
C GLN A 421 20.36 9.20 -21.81
N LEU A 422 20.68 10.47 -22.06
CA LEU A 422 20.04 11.26 -23.12
C LEU A 422 20.39 10.65 -24.49
N VAL A 423 19.41 10.55 -25.38
CA VAL A 423 19.54 9.98 -26.74
C VAL A 423 20.67 10.65 -27.55
N ASP A 424 21.00 11.91 -27.24
CA ASP A 424 22.06 12.70 -27.91
C ASP A 424 23.38 12.78 -27.09
N GLY A 425 23.60 11.87 -26.13
CA GLY A 425 24.83 11.77 -25.34
C GLY A 425 25.79 10.70 -25.88
N PRO A 426 27.12 10.82 -25.67
CA PRO A 426 28.07 9.79 -26.11
C PRO A 426 27.73 8.43 -25.51
N GLU A 427 27.71 7.36 -26.32
CA GLU A 427 27.54 5.99 -25.85
C GLU A 427 28.54 5.68 -24.74
N LEU A 428 28.03 5.31 -23.57
CA LEU A 428 28.88 4.98 -22.43
C LEU A 428 29.24 3.51 -22.46
N ASN A 429 30.55 3.25 -22.55
CA ASN A 429 31.13 1.97 -22.21
C ASN A 429 31.02 1.70 -20.69
N ASP A 430 31.15 0.44 -20.28
CA ASP A 430 30.98 0.03 -18.87
C ASP A 430 32.00 0.71 -17.92
N GLU A 431 33.17 1.10 -18.43
CA GLU A 431 34.20 1.83 -17.68
C GLU A 431 33.74 3.23 -17.28
N SER A 432 33.15 3.99 -18.21
CA SER A 432 32.66 5.34 -17.93
C SER A 432 31.48 5.34 -16.94
N ARG A 433 30.66 4.27 -16.95
CA ARG A 433 29.58 4.08 -15.98
C ARG A 433 30.13 3.81 -14.58
N SER A 434 31.11 2.91 -14.48
CA SER A 434 31.75 2.56 -13.21
C SER A 434 32.44 3.79 -12.59
N SER A 435 33.13 4.59 -13.39
CA SER A 435 33.74 5.86 -12.96
C SER A 435 32.71 6.89 -12.48
N PHE A 436 31.54 6.95 -13.12
CA PHE A 436 30.48 7.87 -12.69
C PHE A 436 29.76 7.41 -11.42
N GLU A 437 29.52 6.11 -11.25
CA GLU A 437 29.04 5.55 -9.98
C GLU A 437 30.03 5.80 -8.83
N GLU A 438 31.33 5.70 -9.12
CA GLU A 438 32.40 6.00 -8.16
C GLU A 438 32.43 7.48 -7.79
N HIS A 439 32.33 8.41 -8.76
CA HIS A 439 32.22 9.86 -8.49
C HIS A 439 31.04 10.21 -7.58
N ILE A 440 29.85 9.66 -7.86
CA ILE A 440 28.67 9.89 -6.99
C ILE A 440 28.91 9.29 -5.60
N ARG A 441 29.52 8.10 -5.53
CA ARG A 441 29.87 7.47 -4.26
C ARG A 441 30.83 8.35 -3.46
N ASP A 442 31.81 8.97 -4.11
CA ASP A 442 32.78 9.85 -3.48
C ASP A 442 32.11 11.13 -2.98
N LEU A 443 31.26 11.78 -3.78
CA LEU A 443 30.49 12.96 -3.35
C LEU A 443 29.64 12.69 -2.10
N ILE A 444 28.95 11.55 -2.05
CA ILE A 444 28.13 11.15 -0.90
C ILE A 444 29.03 10.79 0.30
N THR A 445 30.13 10.07 0.05
CA THR A 445 31.05 9.63 1.09
C THR A 445 31.74 10.81 1.73
N ASP A 446 32.26 11.75 0.94
CA ASP A 446 32.86 13.01 1.37
C ASP A 446 31.90 13.85 2.20
N ALA A 447 30.64 13.95 1.75
CA ALA A 447 29.60 14.60 2.51
C ALA A 447 29.36 13.93 3.88
N ILE A 448 29.71 12.66 4.08
CA ILE A 448 29.57 11.98 5.39
C ILE A 448 30.87 12.03 6.20
N THR A 449 32.05 11.97 5.56
CA THR A 449 33.37 11.81 6.19
C THR A 449 34.04 13.11 6.65
N ILE A 450 33.59 14.30 6.23
CA ILE A 450 34.18 15.62 6.62
C ILE A 450 34.26 15.89 8.15
N THR A 451 33.75 15.00 9.02
CA THR A 451 33.76 15.18 10.49
C THR A 451 34.56 14.17 11.33
N VAL A 452 35.51 13.41 10.76
CA VAL A 452 36.25 12.37 11.51
C VAL A 452 37.51 12.91 12.23
N PRO A 453 37.62 12.82 13.57
CA PRO A 453 38.88 12.48 14.23
C PRO A 453 39.07 10.95 14.28
N PRO A 454 40.31 10.44 14.20
CA PRO A 454 40.61 9.10 13.68
C PRO A 454 40.60 8.00 14.76
N SER A 455 39.54 7.85 15.57
CA SER A 455 39.66 6.95 16.73
C SER A 455 38.44 6.16 17.16
N ASP A 456 37.43 5.91 16.32
CA ASP A 456 36.48 4.84 16.55
C ASP A 456 35.86 4.42 15.21
N GLU A 457 35.78 3.11 14.93
CA GLU A 457 35.12 2.55 13.76
C GLU A 457 33.60 2.82 13.85
N PHE A 458 33.18 4.01 13.43
CA PHE A 458 31.78 4.41 13.42
C PHE A 458 31.04 3.75 12.25
N LEU A 459 29.85 3.22 12.53
CA LEU A 459 28.98 2.56 11.57
C LEU A 459 28.52 3.57 10.51
N LEU A 460 29.21 3.61 9.38
CA LEU A 460 28.78 4.38 8.23
C LEU A 460 27.48 3.78 7.65
N PRO A 461 26.56 4.61 7.13
CA PRO A 461 25.41 4.14 6.37
C PRO A 461 25.87 3.26 5.19
N LYS A 462 25.22 2.11 4.98
CA LYS A 462 25.50 1.26 3.81
C LYS A 462 24.91 1.86 2.53
N ILE A 463 25.67 2.67 1.82
CA ILE A 463 25.23 3.30 0.57
C ILE A 463 25.30 2.27 -0.57
N TYR A 464 24.18 2.06 -1.28
CA TYR A 464 24.12 1.22 -2.48
C TYR A 464 23.68 2.06 -3.68
N ILE A 465 24.61 2.32 -4.60
CA ILE A 465 24.34 3.02 -5.87
C ILE A 465 24.17 1.95 -6.95
N CYS A 466 23.13 2.07 -7.79
CA CYS A 466 22.88 1.11 -8.87
C CYS A 466 22.40 1.85 -10.12
N ALA A 467 23.28 2.05 -11.10
CA ALA A 467 22.89 2.55 -12.40
C ALA A 467 22.18 1.44 -13.20
N LYS A 468 20.93 1.69 -13.62
CA LYS A 468 20.19 0.79 -14.52
C LYS A 468 19.87 1.50 -15.83
N ILE A 469 20.37 0.93 -16.93
CA ILE A 469 20.03 1.35 -18.28
C ILE A 469 18.61 0.91 -18.62
N VAL A 470 17.83 1.82 -19.19
CA VAL A 470 16.60 1.46 -19.88
C VAL A 470 17.01 0.99 -21.27
N GLN A 471 16.90 -0.30 -21.53
CA GLN A 471 17.00 -0.85 -22.89
C GLN A 471 15.73 -0.57 -23.67
#